data_AF-A0A6A7FYK5-F1
#
_entry.id   AF-A0A6A7FYK5-F1
#
_cell.length_a   1.000
_cell.length_b   1.000
_cell.length_c   1.000
_cell.angle_alpha   90.00
_cell.angle_beta   90.00
_cell.angle_gamma   90.00
#
_symmetry.space_group_name_H-M   'P 1'
#
loop_
_entity.id
_entity.type
_entity.pdbx_description
1 polymer ?
#
loop_
_entity_poly.entity_id
_entity_poly.type
_entity_poly.pdbx_seq_one_letter_code
_entity_poly.pdbx_strand_id
1 'polypeptide(L)'
;MYRRAVRRSMGGWRGLVAGLLLGATLVLTSLSLIYTRSADLLLLTKEAAAGGPPLQRTADQYTLPSLDDVLQGSSDLDFNRVLKHYRTQHQQVPANTPIVHIILASTWRSGSTLLGELLAAHPGVYYHYEPLMSYGVRQLTDNDADAVNSLLSDLFKCDYRHQEEYLRFAFVNSDVFARNSRLWSMCTALPRSKCYAPDILAKICALFPIHLAKLVRVRLSLLERQLKDPRIKIVWLVRDPRAVMNSRLSNVDWCKTSSCNDPATMCSSLYDDYITFLSFRDEFPNKVMLMRYEDLAKDAYNKSRNVLEFAGLSLHPDVMTYLDGHLSTNVDVPWSTKHEPKATMSRWLKTMNWSEVLRVQQSCSHYMRALGYRIFETPTDMISGNAVGLLNLPK
;
A
#
# COMPACT_ATOMS: atom_id res chain seq x y z
N MET A 1 58.40 -74.74 23.64
CA MET A 1 58.10 -73.40 23.08
C MET A 1 56.96 -73.47 22.03
N TYR A 2 55.84 -74.15 22.34
CA TYR A 2 54.79 -74.43 21.34
C TYR A 2 53.40 -74.61 21.98
N ARG A 3 52.99 -73.70 22.89
CA ARG A 3 51.64 -73.71 23.52
C ARG A 3 51.05 -72.32 23.83
N ARG A 4 51.48 -71.27 23.13
CA ARG A 4 50.90 -69.90 23.28
C ARG A 4 50.45 -69.20 21.99
N ALA A 5 50.46 -69.90 20.85
CA ALA A 5 50.11 -69.32 19.54
C ALA A 5 48.67 -69.59 19.06
N VAL A 6 47.83 -70.32 19.80
CA VAL A 6 46.47 -70.69 19.34
C VAL A 6 45.34 -69.96 20.08
N ARG A 7 45.62 -69.11 21.08
CA ARG A 7 44.57 -68.37 21.83
C ARG A 7 44.37 -66.91 21.44
N ARG A 8 45.08 -66.36 20.44
CA ARG A 8 44.96 -64.95 20.03
C ARG A 8 44.29 -64.67 18.68
N SER A 9 43.91 -65.71 17.93
CA SER A 9 43.21 -65.55 16.63
C SER A 9 41.68 -65.69 16.70
N MET A 10 41.10 -66.28 17.76
CA MET A 10 39.65 -66.47 17.88
C MET A 10 38.89 -65.33 18.60
N GLY A 11 39.59 -64.33 19.14
CA GLY A 11 38.98 -63.17 19.82
C GLY A 11 38.58 -62.03 18.89
N GLY A 12 39.29 -61.84 17.76
CA GLY A 12 39.04 -60.75 16.82
C GLY A 12 37.80 -60.92 15.94
N TRP A 13 37.45 -62.16 15.60
CA TRP A 13 36.28 -62.45 14.75
C TRP A 13 34.94 -62.34 15.50
N ARG A 14 34.92 -62.59 16.81
CA ARG A 14 33.70 -62.41 17.63
C ARG A 14 33.34 -60.94 17.84
N GLY A 15 34.33 -60.04 17.91
CA GLY A 15 34.10 -58.60 18.01
C GLY A 15 33.59 -57.96 16.72
N LEU A 16 34.08 -58.41 15.56
CA LEU A 16 33.69 -57.87 14.25
C LEU A 16 32.26 -58.28 13.86
N VAL A 17 31.84 -59.51 14.18
CA VAL A 17 30.47 -59.99 13.95
C VAL A 17 29.47 -59.33 14.92
N ALA A 18 29.86 -59.10 16.18
CA ALA A 18 29.01 -58.37 17.14
C ALA A 18 28.81 -56.90 16.74
N GLY A 19 29.84 -56.23 16.21
CA GLY A 19 29.74 -54.85 15.71
C GLY A 19 28.84 -54.70 14.47
N LEU A 20 28.88 -55.67 13.55
CA LEU A 20 28.00 -55.69 12.37
C LEU A 20 26.54 -55.97 12.73
N LEU A 21 26.28 -56.84 13.72
CA LEU A 21 24.93 -57.14 14.21
C LEU A 21 24.30 -55.95 14.96
N LEU A 22 25.08 -55.21 15.75
CA LEU A 22 24.64 -53.97 16.42
C LEU A 22 24.39 -52.83 15.42
N GLY A 23 25.23 -52.69 14.39
CA GLY A 23 25.01 -51.72 13.32
C GLY A 23 23.74 -52.01 12.50
N ALA A 24 23.49 -53.28 12.17
CA ALA A 24 22.28 -53.69 11.44
C ALA A 24 20.98 -53.49 12.25
N THR A 25 21.01 -53.72 13.58
CA THR A 25 19.84 -53.50 14.45
C THR A 25 19.54 -52.01 14.67
N LEU A 26 20.56 -51.14 14.72
CA LEU A 26 20.36 -49.68 14.76
C LEU A 26 19.79 -49.11 13.45
N VAL A 27 20.18 -49.67 12.30
CA VAL A 27 19.63 -49.27 10.98
C VAL A 27 18.20 -49.78 10.79
N LEU A 28 17.90 -51.01 11.24
CA LEU A 28 16.53 -51.57 11.16
C LEU A 28 15.54 -50.88 12.11
N THR A 29 15.98 -50.44 13.30
CA THR A 29 15.14 -49.69 14.23
C THR A 29 14.87 -48.26 13.75
N SER A 30 15.85 -47.59 13.13
CA SER A 30 15.66 -46.27 12.53
C SER A 30 14.81 -46.31 11.25
N LEU A 31 14.95 -47.33 10.40
CA LEU A 31 14.05 -47.56 9.25
C LEU A 31 12.62 -47.88 9.69
N SER A 32 12.44 -48.65 10.78
CA SER A 32 11.11 -48.93 11.34
C SER A 32 10.45 -47.68 11.93
N LEU A 33 11.22 -46.79 12.57
CA LEU A 33 10.73 -45.49 13.07
C LEU A 33 10.33 -44.52 11.95
N ILE A 34 11.04 -44.56 10.83
CA ILE A 34 10.72 -43.77 9.63
C ILE A 34 9.46 -44.33 8.97
N TYR A 35 9.31 -45.66 8.90
CA TYR A 35 8.14 -46.30 8.30
C TYR A 35 6.87 -46.08 9.13
N THR A 36 6.95 -46.12 10.47
CA THR A 36 5.80 -45.80 11.34
C THR A 36 5.41 -44.33 11.26
N ARG A 37 6.37 -43.39 11.26
CA ARG A 37 6.07 -41.95 11.03
C ARG A 37 5.48 -41.67 9.64
N SER A 38 5.87 -42.43 8.62
CA SER A 38 5.32 -42.30 7.27
C SER A 38 3.88 -42.83 7.18
N ALA A 39 3.59 -43.94 7.89
CA ALA A 39 2.26 -44.51 7.97
C ALA A 39 1.28 -43.61 8.76
N ASP A 40 1.74 -42.96 9.83
CA ASP A 40 0.95 -41.99 10.59
C ASP A 40 0.65 -40.72 9.77
N LEU A 41 1.59 -40.27 8.93
CA LEU A 41 1.37 -39.15 7.99
C LEU A 41 0.38 -39.52 6.86
N LEU A 42 0.35 -40.79 6.44
CA LEU A 42 -0.58 -41.33 5.44
C LEU A 42 -1.99 -41.59 6.01
N LEU A 43 -2.12 -41.85 7.30
CA LEU A 43 -3.40 -41.97 8.00
C LEU A 43 -4.03 -40.59 8.29
N LEU A 44 -3.21 -39.61 8.70
CA LEU A 44 -3.66 -38.22 8.88
C LEU A 44 -4.12 -37.55 7.58
N THR A 45 -3.58 -37.97 6.43
CA THR A 45 -4.01 -37.46 5.10
C THR A 45 -5.25 -38.17 4.55
N LYS A 46 -5.60 -39.37 5.06
CA LYS A 46 -6.81 -40.10 4.64
C LYS A 46 -8.08 -39.65 5.36
N GLU A 47 -8.01 -39.16 6.60
CA GLU A 47 -9.16 -38.54 7.27
C GLU A 47 -9.50 -37.14 6.73
N ALA A 48 -8.57 -36.49 6.01
CA ALA A 48 -8.82 -35.22 5.31
C ALA A 48 -9.51 -35.38 3.94
N ALA A 49 -9.75 -36.61 3.47
CA ALA A 49 -10.25 -36.89 2.11
C ALA A 49 -11.69 -37.48 2.06
N ALA A 50 -12.43 -37.44 3.16
CA ALA A 50 -13.87 -37.75 3.17
C ALA A 50 -14.68 -36.45 3.04
N GLY A 51 -15.23 -36.23 1.84
CA GLY A 51 -15.93 -35.00 1.46
C GLY A 51 -17.15 -34.67 2.32
N GLY A 52 -17.07 -33.54 3.02
CA GLY A 52 -18.19 -32.61 3.05
C GLY A 52 -18.17 -31.80 1.74
N PRO A 53 -19.33 -31.29 1.26
CA PRO A 53 -19.33 -30.40 0.09
C PRO A 53 -18.34 -29.26 0.35
N PRO A 54 -17.64 -28.76 -0.68
CA PRO A 54 -16.74 -27.64 -0.48
C PRO A 54 -17.59 -26.52 0.10
N LEU A 55 -17.32 -26.14 1.35
CA LEU A 55 -17.71 -24.84 1.85
C LEU A 55 -16.90 -23.85 1.03
N GLN A 56 -17.45 -23.55 -0.15
CA GLN A 56 -17.27 -22.32 -0.86
C GLN A 56 -17.67 -21.27 0.16
N ARG A 57 -16.72 -20.85 1.01
CA ARG A 57 -16.81 -19.60 1.75
C ARG A 57 -16.82 -18.55 0.66
N THR A 58 -18.02 -18.29 0.15
CA THR A 58 -18.38 -16.99 -0.39
C THR A 58 -17.72 -15.99 0.53
N ALA A 59 -16.89 -15.09 -0.01
CA ALA A 59 -16.48 -13.92 0.73
C ALA A 59 -17.75 -13.39 1.39
N ASP A 60 -17.83 -13.47 2.73
CA ASP A 60 -19.01 -13.05 3.46
C ASP A 60 -19.36 -11.69 2.88
N GLN A 61 -20.58 -11.56 2.36
CA GLN A 61 -21.07 -10.37 1.71
C GLN A 61 -21.17 -9.31 2.82
N TYR A 62 -20.04 -8.72 3.19
CA TYR A 62 -19.94 -7.70 4.20
C TYR A 62 -20.75 -6.53 3.67
N THR A 63 -21.97 -6.39 4.15
CA THR A 63 -22.82 -5.25 3.87
C THR A 63 -22.45 -4.17 4.85
N LEU A 64 -22.20 -2.96 4.35
CA LEU A 64 -22.00 -1.80 5.22
C LEU A 64 -23.23 -1.64 6.12
N PRO A 65 -23.04 -1.32 7.40
CA PRO A 65 -24.17 -1.00 8.26
C PRO A 65 -24.91 0.21 7.69
N SER A 66 -26.24 0.21 7.75
CA SER A 66 -26.99 1.42 7.43
C SER A 66 -26.70 2.50 8.48
N LEU A 67 -26.86 3.77 8.11
CA LEU A 67 -26.73 4.87 9.08
C LEU A 67 -27.67 4.67 10.27
N ASP A 68 -28.85 4.08 10.03
CA ASP A 68 -29.83 3.79 11.08
C ASP A 68 -29.35 2.66 12.01
N ASP A 69 -28.67 1.64 11.50
CA ASP A 69 -28.06 0.59 12.33
C ASP A 69 -26.97 1.17 13.24
N VAL A 70 -26.14 2.08 12.71
CA VAL A 70 -25.09 2.74 13.51
C VAL A 70 -25.70 3.65 14.57
N LEU A 71 -26.77 4.39 14.24
CA LEU A 71 -27.50 5.23 15.19
C LEU A 71 -28.15 4.42 16.32
N GLN A 72 -28.76 3.27 15.99
CA GLN A 72 -29.40 2.38 16.97
C GLN A 72 -28.36 1.66 17.84
N GLY A 73 -27.18 1.36 17.29
CA GLY A 73 -26.07 0.70 17.98
C GLY A 73 -25.25 1.60 18.91
N SER A 74 -25.66 2.85 19.14
CA SER A 74 -24.91 3.79 19.99
C SER A 74 -25.79 4.47 21.04
N SER A 75 -25.35 4.41 22.30
CA SER A 75 -25.95 5.17 23.41
C SER A 75 -25.32 6.55 23.61
N ASP A 76 -24.26 6.90 22.87
CA ASP A 76 -23.60 8.20 23.00
C ASP A 76 -24.44 9.32 22.35
N LEU A 77 -24.95 10.23 23.19
CA LEU A 77 -25.83 11.32 22.77
C LEU A 77 -25.15 12.35 21.85
N ASP A 78 -23.87 12.66 22.07
CA ASP A 78 -23.13 13.59 21.20
C ASP A 78 -22.94 12.96 19.82
N PHE A 79 -22.56 11.67 19.80
CA PHE A 79 -22.40 10.92 18.57
C PHE A 79 -23.70 10.86 17.77
N ASN A 80 -24.80 10.51 18.42
CA ASN A 80 -26.11 10.43 17.78
C ASN A 80 -26.59 11.79 17.25
N ARG A 81 -26.29 12.90 17.95
CA ARG A 81 -26.56 14.26 17.45
C ARG A 81 -25.79 14.55 16.16
N VAL A 82 -24.50 14.22 16.13
CA VAL A 82 -23.64 14.46 14.96
C VAL A 82 -24.08 13.61 13.76
N LEU A 83 -24.35 12.32 13.96
CA LEU A 83 -24.81 11.44 12.88
C LEU A 83 -26.16 11.85 12.29
N LYS A 84 -27.10 12.38 13.11
CA LYS A 84 -28.35 12.93 12.60
C LYS A 84 -28.13 14.10 11.63
N HIS A 85 -27.13 14.94 11.89
CA HIS A 85 -26.78 16.05 11.00
C HIS A 85 -26.08 15.57 9.72
N TYR A 86 -25.27 14.50 9.82
CA TYR A 86 -24.57 13.89 8.69
C TYR A 86 -25.51 13.19 7.69
N ARG A 87 -26.75 12.86 8.09
CA ARG A 87 -27.71 12.10 7.27
C ARG A 87 -27.90 12.64 5.85
N THR A 88 -27.96 13.95 5.66
CA THR A 88 -28.13 14.56 4.32
C THR A 88 -26.91 14.38 3.43
N GLN A 89 -25.71 14.40 4.01
CA GLN A 89 -24.45 14.14 3.30
C GLN A 89 -24.32 12.65 2.95
N HIS A 90 -24.76 11.76 3.84
CA HIS A 90 -24.75 10.31 3.59
C HIS A 90 -25.66 9.91 2.41
N GLN A 91 -26.79 10.60 2.22
CA GLN A 91 -27.70 10.39 1.10
C GLN A 91 -27.08 10.71 -0.28
N GLN A 92 -25.95 11.42 -0.33
CA GLN A 92 -25.23 11.69 -1.57
C GLN A 92 -24.43 10.47 -2.06
N VAL A 93 -24.24 9.44 -1.21
CA VAL A 93 -23.56 8.20 -1.62
C VAL A 93 -24.48 7.40 -2.54
N PRO A 94 -24.07 7.08 -3.79
CA PRO A 94 -24.91 6.28 -4.68
C PRO A 94 -25.22 4.89 -4.10
N ALA A 95 -26.48 4.46 -4.17
CA ALA A 95 -26.95 3.22 -3.53
C ALA A 95 -26.20 1.94 -3.96
N ASN A 96 -25.68 1.90 -5.19
CA ASN A 96 -24.95 0.76 -5.74
C ASN A 96 -23.43 0.95 -5.71
N THR A 97 -22.92 1.82 -4.84
CA THR A 97 -21.46 2.03 -4.70
C THR A 97 -20.82 0.73 -4.20
N PRO A 98 -19.83 0.15 -4.91
CA PRO A 98 -19.17 -1.07 -4.47
C PRO A 98 -18.29 -0.83 -3.25
N ILE A 99 -18.11 -1.88 -2.45
CA ILE A 99 -17.15 -1.86 -1.34
C ILE A 99 -15.76 -2.11 -1.90
N VAL A 100 -14.90 -1.09 -1.83
CA VAL A 100 -13.57 -1.14 -2.43
C VAL A 100 -12.57 -0.39 -1.55
N HIS A 101 -11.40 -0.98 -1.40
CA HIS A 101 -10.29 -0.42 -0.65
C HIS A 101 -9.20 -0.01 -1.62
N ILE A 102 -8.91 1.29 -1.71
CA ILE A 102 -7.95 1.85 -2.65
C ILE A 102 -6.68 2.20 -1.88
N ILE A 103 -5.57 1.60 -2.27
CA ILE A 103 -4.24 2.02 -1.83
C ILE A 103 -3.64 2.91 -2.92
N LEU A 104 -3.45 4.19 -2.61
CA LEU A 104 -2.69 5.11 -3.43
C LEU A 104 -1.22 5.05 -2.99
N ALA A 105 -0.45 4.16 -3.63
CA ALA A 105 0.97 3.99 -3.39
C ALA A 105 1.78 4.97 -4.24
N SER A 106 2.76 5.64 -3.64
CA SER A 106 3.56 6.68 -4.30
C SER A 106 4.86 6.90 -3.53
N THR A 107 5.75 7.72 -4.07
CA THR A 107 6.79 8.37 -3.27
C THR A 107 6.40 9.82 -2.94
N TRP A 108 7.07 10.46 -1.99
CA TRP A 108 6.79 11.87 -1.67
C TRP A 108 6.99 12.78 -2.87
N ARG A 109 6.17 13.84 -2.96
CA ARG A 109 6.25 14.90 -3.99
C ARG A 109 5.87 14.46 -5.41
N SER A 110 5.24 13.29 -5.57
CA SER A 110 4.72 12.80 -6.86
C SER A 110 3.28 13.24 -7.19
N GLY A 111 2.68 14.13 -6.40
CA GLY A 111 1.28 14.57 -6.61
C GLY A 111 0.23 13.65 -5.99
N SER A 112 0.62 12.77 -5.05
CA SER A 112 -0.30 11.86 -4.36
C SER A 112 -1.38 12.58 -3.55
N THR A 113 -1.13 13.77 -3.02
CA THR A 113 -2.18 14.57 -2.38
C THR A 113 -3.24 15.03 -3.38
N LEU A 114 -2.86 15.42 -4.61
CA LEU A 114 -3.83 15.80 -5.65
C LEU A 114 -4.73 14.61 -6.01
N LEU A 115 -4.15 13.47 -6.36
CA LEU A 115 -4.94 12.28 -6.71
C LEU A 115 -5.74 11.74 -5.52
N GLY A 116 -5.18 11.81 -4.31
CA GLY A 116 -5.86 11.40 -3.09
C GLY A 116 -7.07 12.27 -2.76
N GLU A 117 -6.94 13.60 -2.84
CA GLU A 117 -8.06 14.54 -2.63
C GLU A 117 -9.11 14.43 -3.73
N LEU A 118 -8.70 14.18 -4.97
CA LEU A 118 -9.58 13.94 -6.10
C LEU A 118 -10.44 12.68 -5.91
N LEU A 119 -9.82 11.56 -5.57
CA LEU A 119 -10.56 10.33 -5.25
C LEU A 119 -11.44 10.55 -4.02
N ALA A 120 -10.89 11.21 -3.00
CA ALA A 120 -11.65 11.60 -1.83
C ALA A 120 -12.78 12.57 -2.18
N ALA A 121 -12.87 13.23 -3.32
CA ALA A 121 -14.04 14.06 -3.63
C ALA A 121 -15.33 13.23 -3.79
N HIS A 122 -15.23 11.94 -4.11
CA HIS A 122 -16.39 11.06 -4.17
C HIS A 122 -17.05 10.89 -2.78
N PRO A 123 -18.38 11.04 -2.63
CA PRO A 123 -19.06 11.12 -1.33
C PRO A 123 -18.92 9.84 -0.48
N GLY A 124 -18.82 8.68 -1.13
CA GLY A 124 -18.63 7.39 -0.47
C GLY A 124 -17.22 7.09 0.06
N VAL A 125 -16.26 8.02 -0.03
CA VAL A 125 -14.86 7.78 0.35
C VAL A 125 -14.55 8.20 1.78
N TYR A 126 -14.05 7.24 2.57
CA TYR A 126 -13.31 7.49 3.80
C TYR A 126 -11.81 7.53 3.51
N TYR A 127 -11.17 8.66 3.77
CA TYR A 127 -9.78 8.89 3.40
C TYR A 127 -8.83 8.75 4.59
N HIS A 128 -8.00 7.72 4.61
CA HIS A 128 -6.84 7.59 5.49
C HIS A 128 -5.66 8.37 4.90
N TYR A 129 -5.47 9.60 5.37
CA TYR A 129 -4.40 10.49 4.91
C TYR A 129 -3.06 10.14 5.57
N GLU A 130 -2.17 9.48 4.81
CA GLU A 130 -0.83 9.09 5.27
C GLU A 130 -0.82 8.40 6.65
N PRO A 131 -1.51 7.25 6.82
CA PRO A 131 -1.64 6.61 8.13
C PRO A 131 -0.30 6.18 8.76
N LEU A 132 0.75 6.05 7.95
CA LEU A 132 2.11 5.70 8.38
C LEU A 132 3.00 6.93 8.62
N MET A 133 2.41 8.11 8.83
CA MET A 133 3.17 9.34 9.06
C MET A 133 3.99 9.29 10.36
N SER A 134 3.58 8.52 11.36
CA SER A 134 4.30 8.30 12.64
C SER A 134 5.71 7.75 12.46
N TYR A 135 5.97 7.03 11.36
CA TYR A 135 7.29 6.47 11.03
C TYR A 135 8.31 7.52 10.57
N GLY A 136 7.92 8.79 10.48
CA GLY A 136 8.80 9.89 10.10
C GLY A 136 9.13 9.90 8.60
N VAL A 137 10.21 10.60 8.22
CA VAL A 137 10.61 10.74 6.82
C VAL A 137 11.62 9.65 6.46
N ARG A 138 11.15 8.40 6.36
CA ARG A 138 11.96 7.28 5.87
C ARG A 138 11.13 6.32 5.04
N GLN A 139 11.77 5.66 4.10
CA GLN A 139 11.16 4.52 3.40
C GLN A 139 11.08 3.34 4.37
N LEU A 140 9.92 2.68 4.43
CA LEU A 140 9.73 1.47 5.22
C LEU A 140 10.35 0.26 4.51
N THR A 141 10.85 -0.69 5.29
CA THR A 141 11.54 -1.89 4.79
C THR A 141 10.81 -3.15 5.23
N ASP A 142 11.36 -4.32 4.89
CA ASP A 142 10.78 -5.62 5.29
C ASP A 142 10.66 -5.78 6.80
N ASN A 143 11.51 -5.09 7.59
CA ASN A 143 11.40 -5.07 9.05
C ASN A 143 10.10 -4.41 9.55
N ASP A 144 9.50 -3.53 8.74
CA ASP A 144 8.24 -2.85 9.06
C ASP A 144 7.02 -3.60 8.51
N ALA A 145 7.22 -4.71 7.78
CA ALA A 145 6.17 -5.37 7.01
C ALA A 145 4.97 -5.73 7.87
N ASP A 146 5.16 -6.34 9.04
CA ASP A 146 4.04 -6.75 9.90
C ASP A 146 3.26 -5.58 10.45
N ALA A 147 3.93 -4.49 10.82
CA ALA A 147 3.26 -3.29 11.33
C ALA A 147 2.45 -2.58 10.23
N VAL A 148 3.03 -2.46 9.02
CA VAL A 148 2.30 -1.93 7.84
C VAL A 148 1.08 -2.79 7.54
N ASN A 149 1.25 -4.11 7.57
CA ASN A 149 0.18 -5.05 7.25
C ASN A 149 -0.95 -5.04 8.28
N SER A 150 -0.59 -5.04 9.57
CA SER A 150 -1.53 -4.92 10.68
C SER A 150 -2.35 -3.63 10.58
N LEU A 151 -1.68 -2.47 10.48
CA LEU A 151 -2.36 -1.18 10.41
C LEU A 151 -3.30 -1.09 9.20
N LEU A 152 -2.85 -1.46 8.00
CA LEU A 152 -3.69 -1.36 6.80
C LEU A 152 -4.89 -2.31 6.86
N SER A 153 -4.71 -3.54 7.35
CA SER A 153 -5.81 -4.49 7.54
C SER A 153 -6.86 -3.93 8.49
N ASP A 154 -6.41 -3.36 9.60
CA ASP A 154 -7.28 -2.83 10.65
C ASP A 154 -8.03 -1.58 10.19
N LEU A 155 -7.34 -0.62 9.56
CA LEU A 155 -7.96 0.58 8.98
C LEU A 155 -9.03 0.24 7.93
N PHE A 156 -8.75 -0.72 7.03
CA PHE A 156 -9.71 -1.16 6.02
C PHE A 156 -10.88 -1.98 6.59
N LYS A 157 -10.77 -2.47 7.82
CA LYS A 157 -11.87 -3.12 8.55
C LYS A 157 -12.55 -2.19 9.55
N CYS A 158 -12.15 -0.92 9.59
CA CYS A 158 -12.56 0.04 10.62
C CYS A 158 -12.28 -0.45 12.06
N ASP A 159 -11.25 -1.26 12.28
CA ASP A 159 -10.83 -1.65 13.63
C ASP A 159 -9.69 -0.74 14.09
N TYR A 160 -9.89 -0.04 15.20
CA TYR A 160 -8.89 0.88 15.76
C TYR A 160 -8.41 0.42 17.14
N ARG A 161 -8.90 -0.73 17.65
CA ARG A 161 -8.68 -1.18 19.04
C ARG A 161 -7.22 -1.51 19.33
N HIS A 162 -6.47 -1.92 18.32
CA HIS A 162 -5.06 -2.33 18.44
C HIS A 162 -4.10 -1.33 17.77
N GLN A 163 -4.57 -0.10 17.50
CA GLN A 163 -3.83 0.92 16.74
C GLN A 163 -3.51 2.16 17.59
N GLU A 164 -3.12 1.94 18.83
CA GLU A 164 -2.90 2.98 19.85
C GLU A 164 -1.82 3.99 19.45
N GLU A 165 -0.72 3.52 18.84
CA GLU A 165 0.35 4.40 18.36
C GLU A 165 -0.15 5.33 17.25
N TYR A 166 -0.91 4.79 16.29
CA TYR A 166 -1.54 5.57 15.22
C TYR A 166 -2.50 6.62 15.79
N LEU A 167 -3.38 6.22 16.72
CA LEU A 167 -4.34 7.14 17.34
C LEU A 167 -3.66 8.22 18.18
N ARG A 168 -2.62 7.88 18.95
CA ARG A 168 -1.83 8.85 19.72
C ARG A 168 -1.13 9.84 18.80
N PHE A 169 -0.56 9.36 17.70
CA PHE A 169 0.07 10.24 16.71
C PHE A 169 -0.95 11.18 16.08
N ALA A 170 -2.10 10.67 15.63
CA ALA A 170 -3.17 11.47 15.04
C ALA A 170 -3.76 12.47 16.04
N PHE A 171 -3.86 12.12 17.33
CA PHE A 171 -4.34 13.01 18.38
C PHE A 171 -3.48 14.26 18.55
N VAL A 172 -2.16 14.16 18.34
CA VAL A 172 -1.26 15.31 18.37
C VAL A 172 -1.16 15.99 17.00
N ASN A 173 -1.27 15.22 15.92
CA ASN A 173 -1.13 15.68 14.54
C ASN A 173 -2.48 15.63 13.82
N SER A 174 -3.32 16.64 14.07
CA SER A 174 -4.70 16.66 13.55
C SER A 174 -4.79 16.56 12.03
N ASP A 175 -3.74 16.93 11.29
CA ASP A 175 -3.68 16.82 9.82
C ASP A 175 -3.97 15.41 9.30
N VAL A 176 -3.64 14.37 10.07
CA VAL A 176 -3.90 12.96 9.72
C VAL A 176 -5.41 12.72 9.55
N PHE A 177 -6.25 13.37 10.38
CA PHE A 177 -7.71 13.26 10.32
C PHE A 177 -8.36 14.42 9.57
N ALA A 178 -7.79 15.63 9.65
CA ALA A 178 -8.36 16.84 9.06
C ALA A 178 -8.43 16.80 7.53
N ARG A 179 -7.56 16.01 6.89
CA ARG A 179 -7.58 15.77 5.44
C ARG A 179 -8.68 14.83 4.98
N ASN A 180 -9.32 14.11 5.90
CA ASN A 180 -10.58 13.42 5.64
C ASN A 180 -11.71 14.38 5.98
N SER A 181 -12.22 15.11 4.97
CA SER A 181 -13.23 16.13 5.18
C SER A 181 -14.51 15.63 5.88
N ARG A 182 -14.91 14.37 5.65
CA ARG A 182 -16.12 13.79 6.28
C ARG A 182 -15.87 13.40 7.73
N LEU A 183 -14.75 12.73 8.00
CA LEU A 183 -14.35 12.46 9.37
C LEU A 183 -14.21 13.77 10.14
N TRP A 184 -13.51 14.74 9.55
CA TRP A 184 -13.21 16.00 10.21
C TRP A 184 -14.46 16.82 10.50
N SER A 185 -15.42 16.89 9.56
CA SER A 185 -16.69 17.60 9.81
C SER A 185 -17.45 17.02 11.00
N MET A 186 -17.50 15.68 11.12
CA MET A 186 -18.09 15.01 12.27
C MET A 186 -17.27 15.21 13.55
N CYS A 187 -15.95 15.09 13.46
CA CYS A 187 -15.03 15.24 14.59
C CYS A 187 -15.03 16.65 15.18
N THR A 188 -15.15 17.70 14.37
CA THR A 188 -15.24 19.08 14.86
C THR A 188 -16.52 19.36 15.65
N ALA A 189 -17.55 18.53 15.48
CA ALA A 189 -18.80 18.59 16.23
C ALA A 189 -18.84 17.65 17.45
N LEU A 190 -17.75 16.93 17.72
CA LEU A 190 -17.58 16.03 18.86
C LEU A 190 -16.48 16.55 19.82
N PRO A 191 -16.55 16.20 21.12
CA PRO A 191 -15.39 16.32 22.00
C PRO A 191 -14.17 15.62 21.39
N ARG A 192 -12.99 16.26 21.47
CA ARG A 192 -11.76 15.70 20.88
C ARG A 192 -11.51 14.28 21.36
N SER A 193 -11.64 13.99 22.65
CA SER A 193 -11.47 12.63 23.19
C SER A 193 -12.38 11.58 22.54
N LYS A 194 -13.61 11.95 22.16
CA LYS A 194 -14.55 11.05 21.47
C LYS A 194 -14.18 10.84 20.00
N CYS A 195 -13.73 11.88 19.29
CA CYS A 195 -13.29 11.77 17.89
C CYS A 195 -12.11 10.79 17.73
N TYR A 196 -11.28 10.60 18.75
CA TYR A 196 -10.14 9.67 18.71
C TYR A 196 -10.41 8.36 19.47
N ALA A 197 -11.63 8.14 19.95
CA ALA A 197 -12.01 6.89 20.60
C ALA A 197 -12.16 5.77 19.54
N PRO A 198 -11.53 4.60 19.73
CA PRO A 198 -11.54 3.53 18.73
C PRO A 198 -12.93 3.10 18.25
N ASP A 199 -13.91 3.02 19.17
CA ASP A 199 -15.27 2.58 18.89
C ASP A 199 -16.08 3.63 18.10
N ILE A 200 -15.91 4.92 18.41
CA ILE A 200 -16.53 6.02 17.68
C ILE A 200 -15.94 6.12 16.27
N LEU A 201 -14.61 6.02 16.14
CA LEU A 201 -13.94 6.02 14.84
C LEU A 201 -14.36 4.84 13.98
N ALA A 202 -14.44 3.64 14.57
CA ALA A 202 -14.91 2.44 13.89
C ALA A 202 -16.30 2.64 13.28
N LYS A 203 -17.24 3.18 14.09
CA LYS A 203 -18.60 3.47 13.66
C LYS A 203 -18.66 4.50 12.54
N ILE A 204 -17.88 5.58 12.63
CA ILE A 204 -17.83 6.61 11.58
C ILE A 204 -17.25 6.02 10.28
N CYS A 205 -16.13 5.30 10.40
CA CYS A 205 -15.45 4.67 9.26
C CYS A 205 -16.38 3.71 8.52
N ALA A 206 -17.13 2.89 9.24
CA ALA A 206 -18.01 1.87 8.67
C ALA A 206 -19.20 2.43 7.86
N LEU A 207 -19.47 3.74 7.91
CA LEU A 207 -20.51 4.39 7.11
C LEU A 207 -20.15 4.51 5.62
N PHE A 208 -18.89 4.26 5.25
CA PHE A 208 -18.36 4.57 3.92
C PHE A 208 -17.99 3.30 3.15
N PRO A 209 -18.50 3.10 1.93
CA PRO A 209 -18.16 1.93 1.10
C PRO A 209 -16.73 1.91 0.60
N ILE A 210 -16.12 3.08 0.42
CA ILE A 210 -14.83 3.20 -0.23
C ILE A 210 -13.81 3.67 0.80
N HIS A 211 -12.75 2.91 1.02
CA HIS A 211 -11.66 3.33 1.90
C HIS A 211 -10.43 3.63 1.06
N LEU A 212 -9.91 4.84 1.17
CA LEU A 212 -8.72 5.27 0.45
C LEU A 212 -7.56 5.45 1.43
N ALA A 213 -6.42 4.82 1.19
CA ALA A 213 -5.20 5.05 1.96
C ALA A 213 -4.10 5.62 1.06
N LYS A 214 -3.60 6.82 1.38
CA LYS A 214 -2.44 7.41 0.67
C LYS A 214 -1.15 7.00 1.36
N LEU A 215 -0.31 6.25 0.66
CA LEU A 215 0.94 5.70 1.20
C LEU A 215 2.14 6.26 0.40
N VAL A 216 2.97 7.08 1.05
CA VAL A 216 4.16 7.70 0.44
C VAL A 216 5.49 7.16 0.98
N ARG A 217 5.42 6.25 1.96
CA ARG A 217 6.54 5.66 2.72
C ARG A 217 6.70 4.16 2.49
N VAL A 218 5.74 3.53 1.82
CA VAL A 218 5.62 2.07 1.70
C VAL A 218 6.15 1.64 0.34
N ARG A 219 7.02 0.64 0.33
CA ARG A 219 7.45 -0.05 -0.89
C ARG A 219 6.30 -0.91 -1.41
N LEU A 220 6.15 -1.05 -2.72
CA LEU A 220 5.10 -1.91 -3.27
C LEU A 220 5.22 -3.35 -2.76
N SER A 221 6.43 -3.86 -2.55
CA SER A 221 6.68 -5.23 -2.07
C SER A 221 6.00 -5.53 -0.72
N LEU A 222 5.80 -4.52 0.12
CA LEU A 222 5.15 -4.69 1.43
C LEU A 222 3.62 -4.82 1.34
N LEU A 223 3.04 -4.60 0.14
CA LEU A 223 1.60 -4.56 -0.11
C LEU A 223 1.02 -5.87 -0.69
N GLU A 224 1.85 -6.89 -0.90
CA GLU A 224 1.41 -8.17 -1.48
C GLU A 224 0.32 -8.84 -0.64
N ARG A 225 0.46 -8.82 0.70
CA ARG A 225 -0.52 -9.39 1.63
C ARG A 225 -1.90 -8.72 1.52
N GLN A 226 -1.96 -7.42 1.22
CA GLN A 226 -3.20 -6.68 1.00
C GLN A 226 -3.90 -7.14 -0.27
N LEU A 227 -3.15 -7.51 -1.30
CA LEU A 227 -3.72 -8.04 -2.55
C LEU A 227 -4.41 -9.39 -2.38
N LYS A 228 -4.37 -10.02 -1.19
CA LYS A 228 -5.22 -11.18 -0.86
C LYS A 228 -6.69 -10.81 -0.63
N ASP A 229 -7.00 -9.59 -0.19
CA ASP A 229 -8.39 -9.11 -0.05
C ASP A 229 -8.94 -8.75 -1.43
N PRO A 230 -10.01 -9.40 -1.94
CA PRO A 230 -10.57 -9.13 -3.27
C PRO A 230 -11.03 -7.68 -3.48
N ARG A 231 -11.31 -6.95 -2.39
CA ARG A 231 -11.77 -5.55 -2.42
C ARG A 231 -10.62 -4.56 -2.60
N ILE A 232 -9.37 -4.98 -2.43
CA ILE A 232 -8.21 -4.09 -2.53
C ILE A 232 -7.83 -3.84 -3.98
N LYS A 233 -7.62 -2.56 -4.31
CA LYS A 233 -7.04 -2.05 -5.55
C LYS A 233 -5.85 -1.15 -5.21
N ILE A 234 -4.75 -1.30 -5.91
CA ILE A 234 -3.56 -0.45 -5.76
C ILE A 234 -3.42 0.44 -6.99
N VAL A 235 -3.39 1.75 -6.76
CA VAL A 235 -2.98 2.74 -7.75
C VAL A 235 -1.56 3.16 -7.41
N TRP A 236 -0.61 2.77 -8.24
CA TRP A 236 0.78 3.21 -8.12
C TRP A 236 0.97 4.51 -8.92
N LEU A 237 1.08 5.62 -8.19
CA LEU A 237 1.32 6.94 -8.76
C LEU A 237 2.82 7.22 -8.84
N VAL A 238 3.29 7.47 -10.05
CA VAL A 238 4.68 7.80 -10.35
C VAL A 238 4.80 9.22 -10.88
N ARG A 239 5.99 9.79 -10.79
CA ARG A 239 6.33 11.11 -11.34
C ARG A 239 7.77 11.08 -11.84
N ASP A 240 8.11 11.98 -12.76
CA ASP A 240 9.48 12.18 -13.21
C ASP A 240 10.41 12.39 -12.00
N PRO A 241 11.48 11.56 -11.85
CA PRO A 241 12.32 11.62 -10.66
C PRO A 241 13.07 12.95 -10.56
N ARG A 242 13.30 13.66 -11.67
CA ARG A 242 13.90 15.01 -11.65
C ARG A 242 12.95 16.02 -11.03
N ALA A 243 11.66 15.95 -11.39
CA ALA A 243 10.63 16.78 -10.78
C ALA A 243 10.47 16.52 -9.28
N VAL A 244 10.52 15.24 -8.89
CA VAL A 244 10.47 14.80 -7.49
C VAL A 244 11.66 15.36 -6.71
N MET A 245 12.88 15.16 -7.22
CA MET A 245 14.11 15.62 -6.55
C MET A 245 14.17 17.15 -6.47
N ASN A 246 13.87 17.86 -7.56
CA ASN A 246 13.79 19.32 -7.53
C ASN A 246 12.80 19.81 -6.45
N SER A 247 11.63 19.17 -6.35
CA SER A 247 10.67 19.55 -5.31
C SER A 247 11.12 19.20 -3.88
N ARG A 248 11.96 18.18 -3.70
CA ARG A 248 12.46 17.74 -2.39
C ARG A 248 13.64 18.57 -1.90
N LEU A 249 14.50 18.99 -2.82
CA LEU A 249 15.72 19.72 -2.52
C LEU A 249 15.49 21.24 -2.44
N SER A 250 14.54 21.77 -3.21
CA SER A 250 14.37 23.22 -3.34
C SER A 250 13.17 23.81 -2.59
N ASN A 251 12.17 22.99 -2.22
CA ASN A 251 10.89 23.52 -1.72
C ASN A 251 10.54 23.09 -0.29
N VAL A 252 11.36 22.24 0.36
CA VAL A 252 11.02 21.64 1.66
C VAL A 252 12.27 21.42 2.52
N ASP A 253 12.16 21.66 3.84
CA ASP A 253 13.30 21.52 4.76
C ASP A 253 13.35 20.17 5.50
N TRP A 254 12.30 19.36 5.38
CA TRP A 254 12.18 18.09 6.11
C TRP A 254 12.87 16.92 5.40
N CYS A 255 13.18 17.05 4.10
CA CYS A 255 13.73 15.96 3.29
C CYS A 255 15.23 15.82 3.49
N LYS A 256 15.61 15.24 4.63
CA LYS A 256 17.01 15.15 5.08
C LYS A 256 17.58 13.73 5.10
N THR A 257 16.74 12.71 5.03
CA THR A 257 17.17 11.31 5.04
C THR A 257 17.63 10.87 3.66
N SER A 258 18.54 9.88 3.60
CA SER A 258 19.03 9.31 2.33
C SER A 258 17.89 8.82 1.44
N SER A 259 16.91 8.13 2.02
CA SER A 259 15.70 7.68 1.29
C SER A 259 14.88 8.81 0.66
N CYS A 260 15.07 10.05 1.12
CA CYS A 260 14.37 11.22 0.63
C CYS A 260 15.20 12.04 -0.37
N ASN A 261 16.43 12.43 0.01
CA ASN A 261 17.22 13.43 -0.71
C ASN A 261 18.40 12.87 -1.53
N ASP A 262 18.70 11.58 -1.45
CA ASP A 262 19.73 10.94 -2.26
C ASP A 262 19.11 10.33 -3.53
N PRO A 263 19.46 10.82 -4.74
CA PRO A 263 18.95 10.28 -5.99
C PRO A 263 19.23 8.78 -6.19
N ALA A 264 20.39 8.28 -5.75
CA ALA A 264 20.76 6.88 -5.93
C ALA A 264 19.84 5.96 -5.10
N THR A 265 19.69 6.24 -3.80
CA THR A 265 18.79 5.50 -2.92
C THR A 265 17.34 5.56 -3.40
N MET A 266 16.84 6.75 -3.75
CA MET A 266 15.47 6.93 -4.22
C MET A 266 15.23 6.16 -5.52
N CYS A 267 16.16 6.21 -6.48
CA CYS A 267 15.93 5.62 -7.80
C CYS A 267 16.15 4.12 -7.87
N SER A 268 17.03 3.56 -7.04
CA SER A 268 17.06 2.12 -6.78
C SER A 268 15.69 1.66 -6.28
N SER A 269 15.17 2.34 -5.26
CA SER A 269 13.86 2.07 -4.68
C SER A 269 12.75 2.19 -5.76
N LEU A 270 12.67 3.28 -6.49
CA LEU A 270 11.65 3.44 -7.53
C LEU A 270 11.72 2.35 -8.63
N TYR A 271 12.92 1.88 -8.97
CA TYR A 271 13.09 0.78 -9.93
C TYR A 271 12.67 -0.57 -9.34
N ASP A 272 12.97 -0.85 -8.07
CA ASP A 272 12.50 -2.06 -7.39
C ASP A 272 10.96 -2.09 -7.28
N ASP A 273 10.32 -0.92 -7.10
CA ASP A 273 8.86 -0.81 -7.14
C ASP A 273 8.33 -1.09 -8.55
N TYR A 274 9.03 -0.63 -9.60
CA TYR A 274 8.66 -0.94 -10.98
C TYR A 274 8.66 -2.45 -11.24
N ILE A 275 9.72 -3.15 -10.81
CA ILE A 275 9.80 -4.62 -10.93
C ILE A 275 8.67 -5.29 -10.13
N THR A 276 8.42 -4.83 -8.91
CA THR A 276 7.31 -5.35 -8.09
C THR A 276 5.96 -5.12 -8.74
N PHE A 277 5.73 -3.94 -9.34
CA PHE A 277 4.49 -3.62 -10.05
C PHE A 277 4.25 -4.58 -11.22
N LEU A 278 5.30 -4.92 -11.99
CA LEU A 278 5.18 -5.91 -13.06
C LEU A 278 4.76 -7.27 -12.49
N SER A 279 5.40 -7.73 -11.42
CA SER A 279 5.03 -8.98 -10.73
C SER A 279 3.58 -8.95 -10.26
N PHE A 280 3.15 -7.87 -9.62
CA PHE A 280 1.78 -7.73 -9.12
C PHE A 280 0.75 -7.68 -10.26
N ARG A 281 1.10 -7.08 -11.40
CA ARG A 281 0.22 -7.03 -12.56
C ARG A 281 -0.04 -8.42 -13.13
N ASP A 282 0.98 -9.27 -13.12
CA ASP A 282 0.92 -10.64 -13.65
C ASP A 282 0.21 -11.57 -12.67
N GLU A 283 0.48 -11.45 -11.37
CA GLU A 283 -0.10 -12.32 -10.32
C GLU A 283 -1.52 -11.88 -9.90
N PHE A 284 -1.79 -10.57 -9.88
CA PHE A 284 -3.06 -9.98 -9.43
C PHE A 284 -3.70 -9.12 -10.53
N PRO A 285 -4.14 -9.73 -11.64
CA PRO A 285 -4.71 -9.01 -12.77
C PRO A 285 -5.91 -8.17 -12.31
N ASN A 286 -6.04 -6.97 -12.87
CA ASN A 286 -7.07 -5.98 -12.54
C ASN A 286 -7.02 -5.43 -11.10
N LYS A 287 -6.00 -5.75 -10.29
CA LYS A 287 -5.87 -5.21 -8.92
C LYS A 287 -4.83 -4.12 -8.76
N VAL A 288 -3.96 -3.92 -9.76
CA VAL A 288 -2.94 -2.87 -9.77
C VAL A 288 -3.04 -2.01 -11.02
N MET A 289 -2.85 -0.70 -10.86
CA MET A 289 -2.84 0.29 -11.94
C MET A 289 -1.65 1.23 -11.79
N LEU A 290 -0.91 1.46 -12.87
CA LEU A 290 0.09 2.53 -12.94
C LEU A 290 -0.57 3.84 -13.39
N MET A 291 -0.29 4.93 -12.70
CA MET A 291 -0.65 6.29 -13.12
C MET A 291 0.59 7.19 -13.11
N ARG A 292 0.93 7.83 -14.23
CA ARG A 292 1.94 8.91 -14.24
C ARG A 292 1.27 10.23 -13.89
N TYR A 293 1.87 10.97 -12.96
CA TYR A 293 1.42 12.32 -12.59
C TYR A 293 1.33 13.23 -13.81
N GLU A 294 2.26 13.10 -14.75
CA GLU A 294 2.29 13.92 -15.96
C GLU A 294 1.08 13.67 -16.86
N ASP A 295 0.67 12.41 -16.99
CA ASP A 295 -0.52 12.04 -17.76
C ASP A 295 -1.79 12.57 -17.08
N LEU A 296 -1.88 12.42 -15.75
CA LEU A 296 -2.98 12.97 -14.93
C LEU A 296 -3.05 14.49 -15.02
N ALA A 297 -1.93 15.19 -14.95
CA ALA A 297 -1.87 16.64 -15.02
C ALA A 297 -2.26 17.17 -16.41
N LYS A 298 -1.89 16.46 -17.47
CA LYS A 298 -2.18 16.84 -18.86
C LYS A 298 -3.66 16.64 -19.21
N ASP A 299 -4.26 15.55 -18.75
CA ASP A 299 -5.63 15.14 -19.06
C ASP A 299 -6.40 14.70 -17.81
N ALA A 300 -6.63 15.66 -16.91
CA ALA A 300 -7.17 15.39 -15.58
C ALA A 300 -8.53 14.69 -15.61
N TYR A 301 -9.48 15.12 -16.45
CA TYR A 301 -10.81 14.52 -16.49
C TYR A 301 -10.77 13.05 -16.92
N ASN A 302 -10.11 12.74 -18.04
CA ASN A 302 -10.08 11.36 -18.54
C ASN A 302 -9.24 10.46 -17.64
N LYS A 303 -8.09 10.93 -17.14
CA LYS A 303 -7.26 10.11 -16.23
C LYS A 303 -7.93 9.88 -14.89
N SER A 304 -8.71 10.84 -14.39
CA SER A 304 -9.54 10.65 -13.20
C SER A 304 -10.62 9.60 -13.42
N ARG A 305 -11.32 9.68 -14.55
CA ARG A 305 -12.31 8.67 -14.96
C ARG A 305 -11.68 7.28 -14.99
N ASN A 306 -10.52 7.12 -15.62
CA ASN A 306 -9.83 5.83 -15.69
C ASN A 306 -9.51 5.24 -14.31
N VAL A 307 -9.06 6.06 -13.35
CA VAL A 307 -8.74 5.58 -11.99
C VAL A 307 -10.00 5.18 -11.24
N LEU A 308 -11.09 5.94 -11.38
CA LEU A 308 -12.38 5.59 -10.79
C LEU A 308 -12.95 4.30 -11.39
N GLU A 309 -12.94 4.17 -12.72
CA GLU A 309 -13.40 2.96 -13.41
C GLU A 309 -12.58 1.72 -13.03
N PHE A 310 -11.26 1.86 -12.87
CA PHE A 310 -10.39 0.81 -12.33
C PHE A 310 -10.81 0.37 -10.92
N ALA A 311 -11.28 1.30 -10.09
CA ALA A 311 -11.85 1.02 -8.77
C ALA A 311 -13.32 0.55 -8.80
N GLY A 312 -13.93 0.42 -9.99
CA GLY A 312 -15.35 0.07 -10.15
C GLY A 312 -16.32 1.21 -9.83
N LEU A 313 -15.84 2.46 -9.83
CA LEU A 313 -16.60 3.65 -9.46
C LEU A 313 -16.97 4.48 -10.70
N SER A 314 -18.16 5.06 -10.68
CA SER A 314 -18.57 6.07 -11.65
C SER A 314 -17.99 7.44 -11.31
N LEU A 315 -17.76 8.28 -12.33
CA LEU A 315 -17.40 9.69 -12.12
C LEU A 315 -18.58 10.46 -11.50
N HIS A 316 -18.46 10.81 -10.21
CA HIS A 316 -19.48 11.54 -9.46
C HIS A 316 -19.41 13.07 -9.67
N PRO A 317 -20.54 13.81 -9.64
CA PRO A 317 -20.55 15.27 -9.77
C PRO A 317 -19.64 16.02 -8.79
N ASP A 318 -19.49 15.54 -7.55
CA ASP A 318 -18.56 16.15 -6.57
C ASP A 318 -17.09 16.04 -7.01
N VAL A 319 -16.73 14.95 -7.71
CA VAL A 319 -15.39 14.80 -8.30
C VAL A 319 -15.21 15.78 -9.45
N MET A 320 -16.25 15.98 -10.28
CA MET A 320 -16.22 16.99 -11.34
C MET A 320 -16.09 18.41 -10.75
N THR A 321 -16.85 18.72 -9.70
CA THR A 321 -16.76 20.00 -8.97
C THR A 321 -15.35 20.21 -8.39
N TYR A 322 -14.74 19.17 -7.82
CA TYR A 322 -13.36 19.23 -7.36
C TYR A 322 -12.39 19.55 -8.50
N LEU A 323 -12.51 18.85 -9.63
CA LEU A 323 -11.71 19.08 -10.83
C LEU A 323 -11.86 20.52 -11.33
N ASP A 324 -13.09 21.01 -11.50
CA ASP A 324 -13.37 22.36 -11.99
C ASP A 324 -12.72 23.44 -11.09
N GLY A 325 -12.79 23.25 -9.77
CA GLY A 325 -12.22 24.19 -8.80
C GLY A 325 -10.69 24.15 -8.66
N HIS A 326 -10.05 23.00 -8.92
CA HIS A 326 -8.59 22.83 -8.78
C HIS A 326 -7.83 23.02 -10.09
N LEU A 327 -8.49 22.85 -11.24
CA LEU A 327 -7.89 23.05 -12.56
C LEU A 327 -7.89 24.51 -13.01
N SER A 328 -8.64 25.39 -12.32
CA SER A 328 -8.83 26.80 -12.68
C SER A 328 -8.13 27.80 -11.75
N THR A 329 -7.51 27.34 -10.65
CA THR A 329 -6.96 28.22 -9.60
C THR A 329 -5.45 28.02 -9.38
N ASN A 330 -4.71 29.13 -9.25
CA ASN A 330 -3.29 29.14 -8.91
C ASN A 330 -3.10 29.71 -7.49
N VAL A 331 -2.96 28.83 -6.51
CA VAL A 331 -2.66 29.17 -5.11
C VAL A 331 -1.24 28.72 -4.79
N ASP A 332 -0.31 29.68 -4.74
CA ASP A 332 1.11 29.42 -4.55
C ASP A 332 1.50 29.22 -3.08
N VAL A 333 1.15 28.05 -2.53
CA VAL A 333 1.66 27.60 -1.23
C VAL A 333 2.26 26.19 -1.34
N PRO A 334 3.34 25.87 -0.60
CA PRO A 334 3.85 24.51 -0.48
C PRO A 334 2.70 23.58 -0.06
N TRP A 335 2.59 22.40 -0.68
CA TRP A 335 1.54 21.39 -0.42
C TRP A 335 0.14 21.69 -0.96
N SER A 336 -0.09 22.86 -1.57
CA SER A 336 -1.38 23.14 -2.23
C SER A 336 -1.62 22.19 -3.41
N THR A 337 -2.86 21.76 -3.54
CA THR A 337 -3.40 21.04 -4.70
C THR A 337 -4.09 21.98 -5.69
N LYS A 338 -4.29 23.26 -5.33
CA LYS A 338 -4.83 24.32 -6.17
C LYS A 338 -3.71 25.01 -6.92
N HIS A 339 -3.20 24.34 -7.94
CA HIS A 339 -2.29 24.91 -8.93
C HIS A 339 -2.71 24.36 -10.27
N GLU A 340 -2.50 25.10 -11.36
CA GLU A 340 -2.62 24.54 -12.71
C GLU A 340 -1.65 23.34 -12.83
N PRO A 341 -2.15 22.09 -12.90
CA PRO A 341 -1.28 20.92 -12.82
C PRO A 341 -0.29 20.87 -13.98
N LYS A 342 -0.70 21.36 -15.15
CA LYS A 342 0.13 21.48 -16.36
C LYS A 342 1.35 22.37 -16.13
N ALA A 343 1.17 23.51 -15.45
CA ALA A 343 2.27 24.42 -15.15
C ALA A 343 3.22 23.85 -14.08
N THR A 344 2.68 23.20 -13.04
CA THR A 344 3.48 22.57 -11.98
C THR A 344 4.25 21.34 -12.47
N MET A 345 3.70 20.59 -13.42
CA MET A 345 4.32 19.42 -14.02
C MET A 345 5.69 19.73 -14.64
N SER A 346 5.77 20.81 -15.42
CA SER A 346 6.98 21.16 -16.20
C SER A 346 7.88 22.19 -15.50
N ARG A 347 7.54 22.65 -14.28
CA ARG A 347 8.25 23.72 -13.57
C ARG A 347 9.74 23.43 -13.39
N TRP A 348 10.07 22.18 -13.07
CA TRP A 348 11.45 21.75 -12.80
C TRP A 348 12.39 21.94 -14.01
N LEU A 349 11.88 21.91 -15.24
CA LEU A 349 12.67 22.17 -16.45
C LEU A 349 13.32 23.57 -16.46
N LYS A 350 12.71 24.52 -15.73
CA LYS A 350 13.20 25.91 -15.65
C LYS A 350 13.99 26.18 -14.37
N THR A 351 13.73 25.44 -13.30
CA THR A 351 14.27 25.74 -11.96
C THR A 351 15.41 24.84 -11.55
N MET A 352 15.50 23.63 -12.11
CA MET A 352 16.50 22.65 -11.69
C MET A 352 17.83 22.90 -12.40
N ASN A 353 18.92 22.94 -11.63
CA ASN A 353 20.27 23.10 -12.17
C ASN A 353 20.68 21.88 -13.01
N TRP A 354 21.38 22.12 -14.12
CA TRP A 354 21.79 21.05 -15.04
C TRP A 354 22.65 19.96 -14.39
N SER A 355 23.55 20.31 -13.47
CA SER A 355 24.34 19.34 -12.72
C SER A 355 23.48 18.37 -11.90
N GLU A 356 22.41 18.88 -11.28
CA GLU A 356 21.46 18.06 -10.54
C GLU A 356 20.60 17.22 -11.48
N VAL A 357 20.19 17.77 -12.63
CA VAL A 357 19.51 16.99 -13.68
C VAL A 357 20.36 15.80 -14.10
N LEU A 358 21.65 16.00 -14.39
CA LEU A 358 22.58 14.93 -14.74
C LEU A 358 22.70 13.90 -13.62
N ARG A 359 22.89 14.33 -12.37
CA ARG A 359 23.01 13.45 -11.20
C ARG A 359 21.79 12.54 -11.04
N VAL A 360 20.58 13.11 -11.18
CA VAL A 360 19.34 12.33 -11.11
C VAL A 360 19.22 11.40 -12.31
N GLN A 361 19.44 11.86 -13.54
CA GLN A 361 19.35 10.99 -14.73
C GLN A 361 20.30 9.81 -14.69
N GLN A 362 21.53 10.01 -14.22
CA GLN A 362 22.51 8.94 -14.06
C GLN A 362 22.00 7.87 -13.07
N SER A 363 21.49 8.31 -11.93
CA SER A 363 20.96 7.42 -10.87
C SER A 363 19.65 6.72 -11.28
N CYS A 364 18.82 7.39 -12.08
CA CYS A 364 17.45 6.97 -12.36
C CYS A 364 17.24 6.43 -13.77
N SER A 365 18.31 6.23 -14.55
CA SER A 365 18.21 5.93 -15.98
C SER A 365 17.34 4.71 -16.29
N HIS A 366 17.43 3.64 -15.50
CA HIS A 366 16.61 2.43 -15.66
C HIS A 366 15.12 2.71 -15.42
N TYR A 367 14.79 3.33 -14.29
CA TYR A 367 13.41 3.73 -13.95
C TYR A 367 12.82 4.70 -14.98
N MET A 368 13.62 5.68 -15.41
CA MET A 368 13.20 6.68 -16.39
C MET A 368 12.85 6.04 -17.74
N ARG A 369 13.74 5.20 -18.28
CA ARG A 369 13.47 4.48 -19.53
C ARG A 369 12.25 3.58 -19.42
N ALA A 370 12.11 2.85 -18.31
CA ALA A 370 11.00 1.94 -18.06
C ALA A 370 9.62 2.63 -18.07
N LEU A 371 9.55 3.89 -17.63
CA LEU A 371 8.30 4.65 -17.53
C LEU A 371 8.15 5.73 -18.61
N GLY A 372 9.03 5.72 -19.61
CA GLY A 372 8.96 6.64 -20.75
C GLY A 372 9.35 8.08 -20.41
N TYR A 373 10.18 8.31 -19.40
CA TYR A 373 10.78 9.62 -19.13
C TYR A 373 12.02 9.83 -20.00
N ARG A 374 12.05 10.92 -20.77
CA ARG A 374 13.13 11.22 -21.71
C ARG A 374 14.39 11.64 -20.96
N ILE A 375 15.53 11.01 -21.26
CA ILE A 375 16.85 11.43 -20.79
C ILE A 375 17.30 12.60 -21.66
N PHE A 376 17.72 13.71 -21.05
CA PHE A 376 18.28 14.85 -21.75
C PHE A 376 19.80 14.73 -21.86
N GLU A 377 20.35 15.06 -23.03
CA GLU A 377 21.79 14.99 -23.28
C GLU A 377 22.48 16.34 -23.05
N THR A 378 21.78 17.45 -23.29
CA THR A 378 22.32 18.81 -23.15
C THR A 378 21.31 19.75 -22.48
N PRO A 379 21.77 20.89 -21.91
CA PRO A 379 20.87 21.93 -21.41
C PRO A 379 19.89 22.43 -22.49
N THR A 380 20.36 22.55 -23.74
CA THR A 380 19.53 22.99 -24.88
C THR A 380 18.43 21.97 -25.19
N ASP A 381 18.73 20.68 -25.14
CA ASP A 381 17.76 19.58 -25.30
C ASP A 381 16.68 19.61 -24.20
N MET A 382 17.07 19.90 -22.95
CA MET A 382 16.11 20.08 -21.85
C MET A 382 15.16 21.26 -22.07
N ILE A 383 15.67 22.40 -22.54
CA ILE A 383 14.87 23.63 -22.74
C ILE A 383 13.88 23.48 -23.91
N SER A 384 14.34 22.87 -25.01
CA SER A 384 13.55 22.67 -26.23
C SER A 384 12.66 21.41 -26.17
N GLY A 385 12.77 20.65 -25.09
CA GLY A 385 12.33 19.26 -25.02
C GLY A 385 11.01 18.98 -24.33
N ASN A 386 10.39 17.87 -24.72
CA ASN A 386 9.34 17.22 -23.93
C ASN A 386 9.99 16.15 -23.03
N ALA A 387 9.82 16.29 -21.72
CA ALA A 387 10.34 15.34 -20.73
C ALA A 387 9.62 13.98 -20.72
N VAL A 388 8.41 13.90 -21.29
CA VAL A 388 7.50 12.76 -21.17
C VAL A 388 7.27 12.12 -22.53
N GLY A 389 7.77 10.91 -22.71
CA GLY A 389 7.52 10.05 -23.86
C GLY A 389 6.34 9.09 -23.64
N LEU A 390 6.19 8.15 -24.58
CA LEU A 390 5.20 7.08 -24.50
C LEU A 390 5.54 6.13 -23.35
N LEU A 391 4.51 5.76 -22.59
CA LEU A 391 4.62 4.74 -21.56
C LEU A 391 4.65 3.37 -22.24
N ASN A 392 5.81 2.72 -22.24
CA ASN A 392 6.01 1.42 -22.88
C ASN A 392 6.19 0.35 -21.80
N LEU A 393 5.10 -0.05 -21.17
CA LEU A 393 5.13 -1.20 -20.27
C LEU A 393 5.29 -2.50 -21.08
N PRO A 394 6.06 -3.48 -20.60
CA PRO A 394 6.10 -4.81 -21.21
C PRO A 394 4.68 -5.38 -21.24
N LYS A 395 4.35 -6.10 -22.32
CA LYS A 395 3.05 -6.75 -22.48
C LYS A 395 2.85 -7.86 -21.45
#